data_AF-A0A2D8XMC1-F1
#
_entry.id   AF-A0A2D8XMC1-F1
#
_cell.length_a   1.000
_cell.length_b   1.000
_cell.length_c   1.000
_cell.angle_alpha   90.00
_cell.angle_beta   90.00
_cell.angle_gamma   90.00
#
_symmetry.space_group_name_H-M   'P 1'
#
loop_
_entity.id
_entity.type
_entity.pdbx_description
1 polymer ?
#
loop_
_entity_poly.entity_id
_entity_poly.type
_entity_poly.pdbx_seq_one_letter_code
_entity_poly.pdbx_strand_id
1 'polypeptide(L)'
;MTCPECGGNNYVKHGDEIKACNACPTPDIDEFDPISRPRHYVKGGGIEPLDFITSRGLDFVEGNIIKYVVRYQEKGGTVDLEKARFYLDRLIKKELEQGNG
;
A
#
# COMPACT_ATOMS: atom_id res chain seq x y z
N MET A 1 10.81 9.58 -35.91
CA MET A 1 10.82 8.10 -35.85
C MET A 1 9.38 7.64 -35.88
N THR A 2 9.09 6.57 -36.61
CA THR A 2 7.75 5.96 -36.66
C THR A 2 7.83 4.62 -35.94
N CYS A 3 6.86 4.34 -35.08
CA CYS A 3 6.84 3.13 -34.28
C CYS A 3 6.62 1.92 -35.19
N PRO A 4 7.52 0.93 -35.18
CA PRO A 4 7.36 -0.27 -36.01
C PRO A 4 6.17 -1.13 -35.57
N GLU A 5 5.67 -0.95 -34.34
CA GLU A 5 4.55 -1.73 -33.79
C GLU A 5 3.18 -1.11 -34.09
N CYS A 6 2.99 0.19 -33.86
CA CYS A 6 1.69 0.86 -34.08
C CYS A 6 1.63 1.75 -35.32
N GLY A 7 2.76 2.00 -35.99
CA GLY A 7 2.84 2.95 -37.12
C GLY A 7 2.69 4.43 -36.74
N GLY A 8 2.52 4.76 -35.45
CA GLY A 8 2.39 6.11 -34.94
C GLY A 8 3.74 6.78 -34.62
N ASN A 9 3.71 8.07 -34.26
CA ASN A 9 4.91 8.86 -33.91
C ASN A 9 4.89 9.42 -32.47
N ASN A 10 4.10 8.82 -31.58
CA ASN A 10 3.92 9.26 -30.20
C ASN A 10 5.00 8.65 -29.29
N TYR A 11 6.09 9.37 -29.01
CA TYR A 11 7.20 8.89 -28.18
C TYR A 11 7.44 9.75 -26.94
N VAL A 12 7.79 9.13 -25.81
CA VAL A 12 8.31 9.82 -24.62
C VAL A 12 9.81 10.03 -24.77
N LYS A 13 10.24 11.27 -24.53
CA LYS A 13 11.65 11.62 -24.37
C LYS A 13 11.96 11.69 -22.88
N HIS A 14 13.02 11.03 -22.45
CA HIS A 14 13.56 11.18 -21.10
C HIS A 14 15.02 11.62 -21.20
N GLY A 15 15.25 12.94 -21.19
CA GLY A 15 16.52 13.51 -21.64
C GLY A 15 16.67 13.39 -23.16
N ASP A 16 17.88 13.08 -23.63
CA ASP A 16 18.20 12.99 -25.07
C ASP A 16 17.89 11.61 -25.69
N GLU A 17 17.45 10.63 -24.89
CA GLU A 17 17.11 9.29 -25.36
C GLU A 17 15.59 9.13 -25.54
N ILE A 18 15.19 8.60 -26.71
CA ILE A 18 13.81 8.19 -27.02
C ILE A 18 13.64 6.73 -26.57
N LYS A 19 12.89 6.46 -25.50
CA LYS A 19 12.80 5.11 -24.91
C LYS A 19 11.51 4.32 -25.20
N ALA A 20 10.36 4.96 -25.46
CA ALA A 20 9.12 4.21 -25.63
C ALA A 20 8.03 4.97 -26.40
N CYS A 21 7.21 4.22 -27.14
CA CYS A 21 6.01 4.74 -27.80
C CYS A 21 4.81 4.72 -26.83
N ASN A 22 4.16 5.86 -26.62
CA ASN A 22 3.00 6.00 -25.74
C ASN A 22 1.70 5.40 -26.28
N ALA A 23 1.66 5.11 -27.58
CA ALA A 23 0.47 4.60 -28.25
C ALA A 23 0.46 3.07 -28.37
N CYS A 24 1.59 2.40 -28.12
CA CYS A 24 1.64 0.96 -28.04
C CYS A 24 1.29 0.53 -26.61
N PRO A 25 0.56 -0.59 -26.44
CA PRO A 25 0.46 -1.23 -25.13
C PRO A 25 1.88 -1.59 -24.70
N THR A 26 2.40 -0.86 -23.71
CA THR A 26 3.56 -1.37 -22.98
C THR A 26 3.14 -2.72 -22.42
N PRO A 27 4.01 -3.75 -22.41
CA PRO A 27 3.75 -4.90 -21.55
C PRO A 27 3.59 -4.32 -20.14
N ASP A 28 2.36 -4.27 -19.65
CA ASP A 28 2.04 -3.90 -18.28
C ASP A 28 2.76 -4.92 -17.41
N ILE A 29 3.97 -4.60 -17.00
CA ILE A 29 4.66 -5.34 -15.96
C ILE A 29 3.96 -4.91 -14.68
N ASP A 30 2.80 -5.51 -14.41
CA ASP A 30 2.27 -5.63 -13.06
C ASP A 30 3.27 -6.50 -12.30
N GLU A 31 4.35 -5.84 -11.87
CA GLU A 31 5.51 -6.41 -11.21
C GLU A 31 5.15 -6.68 -9.74
N PHE A 32 4.13 -7.53 -9.54
CA PHE A 32 3.75 -8.02 -8.22
C PHE A 32 4.92 -8.80 -7.64
N ASP A 33 5.59 -8.20 -6.66
CA ASP A 33 6.58 -8.85 -5.82
C ASP A 33 6.02 -8.91 -4.39
N PRO A 34 5.74 -10.10 -3.84
CA PRO A 34 5.19 -10.22 -2.49
C PRO A 34 6.08 -9.62 -1.39
N ILE A 35 7.37 -9.38 -1.67
CA ILE A 35 8.36 -8.82 -0.75
C ILE A 35 8.54 -7.33 -1.00
N SER A 36 8.87 -6.92 -2.22
CA SER A 36 9.23 -5.52 -2.53
C SER A 36 8.05 -4.67 -3.04
N ARG A 37 6.98 -5.29 -3.57
CA ARG A 37 5.81 -4.64 -4.16
C ARG A 37 4.51 -5.42 -3.88
N PRO A 38 4.16 -5.63 -2.59
CA PRO A 38 2.99 -6.43 -2.22
C PRO A 38 1.70 -5.77 -2.68
N ARG A 39 0.61 -6.55 -2.80
CA ARG A 39 -0.72 -6.00 -3.06
C ARG A 39 -1.10 -5.04 -1.93
N HIS A 40 -1.22 -3.78 -2.32
CA HIS A 40 -1.63 -2.65 -1.50
C HIS A 40 -3.10 -2.80 -1.08
N TYR A 41 -3.38 -2.66 0.23
CA TYR A 41 -4.68 -3.02 0.81
C TYR A 41 -5.77 -1.97 0.58
N VAL A 42 -5.41 -0.87 -0.09
CA VAL A 42 -6.30 0.28 -0.22
C VAL A 42 -6.84 0.36 -1.64
N LYS A 43 -8.10 -0.03 -1.79
CA LYS A 43 -8.83 0.14 -3.05
C LYS A 43 -8.96 1.63 -3.40
N GLY A 44 -8.66 1.99 -4.65
CA GLY A 44 -8.98 3.30 -5.21
C GLY A 44 -8.01 4.44 -4.85
N GLY A 45 -6.77 4.15 -4.47
CA GLY A 45 -5.74 5.18 -4.27
C GLY A 45 -5.78 5.89 -2.91
N GLY A 46 -6.29 5.22 -1.87
CA GLY A 46 -6.14 5.72 -0.49
C GLY A 46 -4.74 5.45 0.09
N ILE A 47 -4.54 5.84 1.33
CA ILE A 47 -3.22 5.85 2.00
C ILE A 47 -2.88 4.46 2.53
N GLU A 48 -1.75 3.92 2.11
CA GLU A 48 -1.28 2.62 2.60
C GLU A 48 -1.12 2.61 4.11
N PRO A 49 -1.41 1.48 4.78
CA PRO A 49 -1.42 1.44 6.25
C PRO A 49 -0.05 1.82 6.83
N LEU A 50 1.04 1.39 6.18
CA LEU A 50 2.39 1.73 6.59
C LEU A 50 2.64 3.24 6.52
N ASP A 51 2.26 3.90 5.42
CA ASP A 51 2.43 5.34 5.24
C ASP A 51 1.61 6.13 6.26
N PHE A 52 0.37 5.70 6.53
CA PHE A 52 -0.46 6.32 7.57
C PHE A 52 0.19 6.20 8.96
N ILE A 53 0.64 5.00 9.33
CA ILE A 53 1.30 4.72 10.62
C ILE A 53 2.55 5.59 10.78
N THR A 54 3.40 5.64 9.76
CA THR A 54 4.64 6.44 9.78
C THR A 54 4.35 7.93 9.82
N SER A 55 3.39 8.44 9.02
CA SER A 55 3.05 9.87 9.00
C SER A 55 2.44 10.38 10.32
N ARG A 56 1.80 9.50 11.09
CA ARG A 56 1.21 9.82 12.39
C ARG A 56 2.11 9.48 13.57
N GLY A 57 3.28 8.91 13.34
CA GLY A 57 4.22 8.52 14.38
C GLY A 57 3.67 7.45 15.33
N LEU A 58 2.75 6.61 14.83
CA LEU A 58 2.12 5.57 15.64
C LEU A 58 3.14 4.49 16.01
N ASP A 59 3.04 4.00 17.24
CA ASP A 59 3.92 2.94 17.73
C ASP A 59 3.53 1.56 17.16
N PHE A 60 4.28 0.53 17.56
CA PHE A 60 4.04 -0.83 17.09
C PHE A 60 2.63 -1.34 17.43
N VAL A 61 2.08 -1.01 18.59
CA VAL A 61 0.77 -1.50 19.03
C VAL A 61 -0.31 -0.79 18.21
N GLU A 62 -0.27 0.53 18.16
CA GLU A 62 -1.22 1.36 17.41
C GLU A 62 -1.19 1.02 15.92
N GLY A 63 0.01 0.85 15.35
CA GLY A 63 0.17 0.48 13.95
C GLY A 63 -0.41 -0.90 13.62
N ASN A 64 -0.31 -1.87 14.53
CA ASN A 64 -0.97 -3.17 14.33
C ASN A 64 -2.50 -3.05 14.35
N ILE A 65 -3.06 -2.21 15.22
CA ILE A 65 -4.51 -1.98 15.27
C ILE A 65 -4.99 -1.46 13.90
N ILE A 66 -4.37 -0.40 13.38
CA ILE A 66 -4.73 0.18 12.07
C ILE A 66 -4.55 -0.84 10.95
N LYS A 67 -3.39 -1.50 10.87
CA LYS A 67 -3.07 -2.51 9.85
C LYS A 67 -4.14 -3.60 9.77
N TYR A 68 -4.63 -4.11 10.89
CA TYR A 68 -5.62 -5.18 10.87
C TYR A 68 -7.03 -4.67 10.55
N VAL A 69 -7.40 -3.47 11.02
CA VAL A 69 -8.69 -2.84 10.73
C VAL A 69 -8.86 -2.48 9.25
N VAL A 70 -7.79 -2.17 8.53
CA VAL A 70 -7.88 -1.90 7.09
C VAL A 70 -7.76 -3.18 6.24
N ARG A 71 -7.08 -4.22 6.75
CA ARG A 71 -6.81 -5.46 6.00
C ARG A 71 -7.94 -6.50 6.06
N TYR A 72 -8.85 -6.41 7.03
CA TYR A 72 -9.79 -7.50 7.33
C TYR A 72 -10.72 -7.86 6.16
N GLN A 73 -11.18 -6.88 5.37
CA GLN A 73 -12.08 -7.13 4.24
C GLN A 73 -11.40 -7.86 3.09
N GLU A 74 -10.07 -7.78 3.00
CA GLU A 74 -9.32 -8.25 1.83
C GLU A 74 -8.52 -9.53 2.09
N LYS A 75 -8.13 -9.79 3.34
CA LYS A 75 -7.24 -10.92 3.66
C LYS A 75 -7.72 -11.78 4.82
N GLY A 76 -7.81 -11.22 6.02
CA GLY A 76 -7.93 -12.02 7.23
C GLY A 76 -9.34 -12.17 7.78
N GLY A 77 -10.35 -11.49 7.23
CA GLY A 77 -11.72 -11.52 7.75
C GLY A 77 -11.78 -11.19 9.24
N THR A 78 -12.65 -11.87 9.97
CA THR A 78 -12.83 -11.69 11.42
C THR A 78 -11.56 -11.93 12.24
N VAL A 79 -10.64 -12.79 11.78
CA VAL A 79 -9.38 -13.09 12.48
C VAL A 79 -8.48 -11.85 12.56
N ASP A 80 -8.49 -10.99 11.55
CA ASP A 80 -7.74 -9.72 11.64
C ASP A 80 -8.41 -8.76 12.63
N LEU A 81 -9.75 -8.74 12.72
CA LEU A 81 -10.45 -7.95 13.75
C LEU A 81 -10.15 -8.44 15.17
N GLU A 82 -10.05 -9.75 15.39
CA GLU A 82 -9.65 -10.32 16.67
C GLU A 82 -8.21 -9.92 17.04
N LYS A 83 -7.30 -9.89 16.06
CA LYS A 83 -5.93 -9.37 16.27
C LYS A 83 -5.95 -7.89 16.61
N ALA A 84 -6.75 -7.08 15.90
CA ALA A 84 -6.89 -5.66 16.20
C ALA A 84 -7.37 -5.45 17.64
N ARG A 85 -8.39 -6.21 18.07
CA ARG A 85 -8.89 -6.21 19.46
C ARG A 85 -7.79 -6.59 20.45
N PHE A 86 -7.02 -7.64 20.19
CA PHE A 86 -5.92 -8.05 21.06
C PHE A 86 -4.88 -6.95 21.29
N TYR A 87 -4.51 -6.21 20.25
CA TYR A 87 -3.60 -5.07 20.40
C TYR A 87 -4.27 -3.88 21.10
N LEU A 88 -5.54 -3.62 20.82
CA LEU A 88 -6.30 -2.56 21.48
C LEU A 88 -6.46 -2.82 22.98
N ASP A 89 -6.77 -4.05 23.38
CA ASP A 89 -6.88 -4.44 24.79
C ASP A 89 -5.54 -4.22 25.54
N ARG A 90 -4.41 -4.50 24.87
CA ARG A 90 -3.07 -4.23 25.43
C ARG A 90 -2.79 -2.74 25.56
N LEU A 91 -3.18 -1.93 24.57
CA LEU A 91 -3.02 -0.48 24.62
C LEU A 91 -3.82 0.10 25.78
N ILE A 92 -5.10 -0.26 25.90
CA ILE A 92 -5.97 0.16 27.01
C ILE A 92 -5.35 -0.21 28.36
N LYS A 93 -4.88 -1.45 28.51
CA LYS A 93 -4.23 -1.89 29.75
C LYS A 93 -3.02 -1.02 30.11
N LYS A 94 -2.14 -0.74 29.14
CA LYS A 94 -0.95 0.10 29.32
C LYS A 94 -1.35 1.52 29.77
N GLU A 95 -2.34 2.13 29.12
CA GLU A 95 -2.79 3.49 29.46
C GLU A 95 -3.43 3.56 30.86
N LEU A 96 -4.21 2.55 31.24
CA LEU A 96 -4.77 2.44 32.59
C LEU A 96 -3.68 2.29 33.66
N GLU A 97 -2.64 1.50 33.39
CA GLU A 97 -1.48 1.38 34.29
C GLU A 97 -0.68 2.67 34.41
N GLN A 98 -0.69 3.50 33.37
CA GLN A 98 -0.01 4.80 33.32
C GLN A 98 -0.86 5.96 33.88
N GLY A 99 -2.10 5.71 34.30
CA GLY A 99 -2.97 6.72 34.91
C GLY A 99 -3.59 7.71 33.93
N ASN A 100 -3.66 7.37 32.64
CA ASN A 100 -4.30 8.19 31.60
C ASN A 100 -5.82 7.93 31.46
N GLY A 101 -6.45 7.29 32.46
CA GLY A 101 -7.86 6.88 32.46
C GLY A 101 -8.68 7.51 33.57
#